data_AF-A0A5J4Y2K9-F1
#
_entry.id   AF-A0A5J4Y2K9-F1
#
_cell.length_a   1.000
_cell.length_b   1.000
_cell.length_c   1.000
_cell.angle_alpha   90.00
_cell.angle_beta   90.00
_cell.angle_gamma   90.00
#
_symmetry.space_group_name_H-M   'P 1'
#
loop_
_entity.id
_entity.type
_entity.pdbx_description
1 polymer ?
#
loop_
_entity_poly.entity_id
_entity_poly.type
_entity_poly.pdbx_seq_one_letter_code
_entity_poly.pdbx_strand_id
1 'polypeptide(L)'
;MAKSDLIQNAKFFDRLVDLVPARYYHPSDQELVNTKYLKKNAKAAAKQAMKEQYKQNKRAKLNPDTAQTSLQIQQQKAERLQQSDDSDEDDVEPAQLHQQNTAEQQPALEQKPEPVKTLQLPTGGALSHSDLQQKLQKRLQALRDQRHADEEAKQPTKGKKKSKDKAEKADAKDLSTAAAAKAWRHNQLTADKGKKRKSEDAEQSGGKRQRQTGKDEQQADLQFGRLEMGQTGQLGKQQPKKKKPSKEQLLQDALQKQKQKSDISAETQGEGKQQAWKSALARARGEKVLDDPKLLKRSMKKDAKLKEKKSKAWKQRQGEQKQAQAKKQKRRQDNLQGRADTKKANRMEKRDKKLMRAGFEGRRASFINS
;
A
#
# COMPACT_ATOMS: atom_id res chain seq x y z
N MET A 1 13.81 18.80 68.63
CA MET A 1 13.62 19.64 67.44
C MET A 1 14.33 19.08 66.20
N ALA A 2 15.54 18.53 66.27
CA ALA A 2 16.24 18.04 65.06
C ALA A 2 15.52 16.95 64.21
N LYS A 3 14.73 16.06 64.83
CA LYS A 3 14.04 14.98 64.09
C LYS A 3 12.87 15.48 63.23
N SER A 4 12.17 16.53 63.64
CA SER A 4 11.06 17.09 62.85
C SER A 4 11.59 17.73 61.57
N ASP A 5 12.73 18.40 61.66
CA ASP A 5 13.35 19.12 60.54
C ASP A 5 13.87 18.12 59.49
N LEU A 6 14.44 17.00 59.95
CA LEU A 6 14.85 15.92 59.06
C LEU A 6 13.67 15.32 58.28
N ILE A 7 12.53 15.08 58.96
CA ILE A 7 11.32 14.54 58.31
C ILE A 7 10.73 15.56 57.32
N GLN A 8 10.78 16.86 57.63
CA GLN A 8 10.32 17.91 56.72
C GLN A 8 11.21 18.01 55.48
N ASN A 9 12.53 17.95 55.66
CA ASN A 9 13.49 17.95 54.57
C ASN A 9 13.32 16.72 53.67
N ALA A 10 13.13 15.53 54.24
CA ALA A 10 12.84 14.32 53.47
C ALA A 10 11.58 14.49 52.59
N LYS A 11 10.47 14.96 53.19
CA LYS A 11 9.23 15.26 52.45
C LYS A 11 9.42 16.32 51.36
N PHE A 12 10.30 17.29 51.57
CA PHE A 12 10.62 18.31 50.58
C PHE A 12 11.35 17.71 49.38
N PHE A 13 12.35 16.87 49.61
CA PHE A 13 13.05 16.16 48.53
C PHE A 13 12.13 15.20 47.78
N ASP A 14 11.25 14.47 48.49
CA ASP A 14 10.26 13.59 47.85
C ASP A 14 9.37 14.36 46.87
N ARG A 15 8.89 15.54 47.27
CA ARG A 15 8.12 16.44 46.39
C ARG A 15 8.93 16.95 45.20
N LEU A 16 10.22 17.23 45.38
CA LEU A 16 11.09 17.65 44.28
C LEU A 16 11.25 16.54 43.24
N VAL A 17 11.41 15.29 43.67
CA VAL A 17 11.52 14.15 42.76
C VAL A 17 10.22 13.97 41.96
N ASP A 18 9.06 14.16 42.61
CA ASP A 18 7.74 14.04 41.97
C ASP A 18 7.42 15.11 40.93
N LEU A 19 8.10 16.26 40.95
CA LEU A 19 7.95 17.28 39.89
C LEU A 19 8.49 16.80 38.54
N VAL A 20 9.40 15.83 38.54
CA VAL A 20 9.96 15.25 37.32
C VAL A 20 9.20 13.96 36.99
N PRO A 21 8.64 13.81 35.78
CA PRO A 21 7.89 12.61 35.42
C PRO A 21 8.71 11.33 35.60
N ALA A 22 8.13 10.32 36.26
CA ALA A 22 8.78 9.03 36.55
C ALA A 22 9.39 8.33 35.31
N ARG A 23 8.90 8.66 34.12
CA ARG A 23 9.41 8.19 32.82
C ARG A 23 10.87 8.53 32.52
N TYR A 24 11.46 9.49 33.25
CA TYR A 24 12.87 9.87 33.11
C TYR A 24 13.79 9.14 34.08
N TYR A 25 13.27 8.66 35.21
CA TYR A 25 14.02 7.88 36.20
C TYR A 25 13.95 6.38 35.94
N HIS A 26 12.87 5.91 35.33
CA HIS A 26 12.66 4.50 35.07
C HIS A 26 12.52 4.25 33.56
N PRO A 27 13.29 3.30 32.99
CA PRO A 27 13.07 2.88 31.61
C PRO A 27 11.66 2.33 31.48
N SER A 28 10.99 2.68 30.38
CA SER A 28 9.66 2.13 30.11
C SER A 28 9.80 0.65 29.76
N ASP A 29 9.22 -0.23 30.59
CA ASP A 29 9.15 -1.69 30.36
C ASP A 29 8.27 -2.07 29.14
N GLN A 30 7.92 -1.11 28.27
CA GLN A 30 7.11 -1.34 27.09
C GLN A 30 7.98 -1.87 25.97
N GLU A 31 7.90 -3.17 25.73
CA GLU A 31 8.55 -3.80 24.57
C GLU A 31 7.97 -3.25 23.26
N LEU A 32 8.85 -2.70 22.42
CA LEU A 32 8.49 -2.21 21.10
C LEU A 32 8.36 -3.38 20.12
N VAL A 33 7.17 -3.98 20.06
CA VAL A 33 6.91 -5.09 19.13
C VAL A 33 6.91 -4.62 17.68
N ASN A 34 7.88 -5.08 16.89
CA ASN A 34 7.95 -4.77 15.46
C ASN A 34 6.91 -5.55 14.64
N THR A 35 5.77 -4.93 14.38
CA THR A 35 4.68 -5.56 13.59
C THR A 35 4.96 -5.74 12.10
N LYS A 36 6.15 -5.35 11.60
CA LYS A 36 6.50 -5.48 10.17
C LYS A 36 6.66 -6.93 9.74
N TYR A 37 7.24 -7.77 10.61
CA TYR A 37 7.63 -9.15 10.28
C TYR A 37 6.63 -10.21 10.76
N LEU A 38 5.56 -9.82 11.45
CA LEU A 38 4.51 -10.73 11.89
C LEU A 38 3.65 -11.24 10.72
N LYS A 39 3.25 -12.52 10.79
CA LYS A 39 2.23 -13.11 9.88
C LYS A 39 0.92 -12.31 9.97
N LYS A 40 0.12 -12.27 8.89
CA LYS A 40 -1.07 -11.40 8.79
C LYS A 40 -2.03 -11.49 9.99
N ASN A 41 -2.32 -12.70 10.47
CA ASN A 41 -3.22 -12.91 11.60
C ASN A 41 -2.61 -12.42 12.91
N ALA A 42 -1.35 -12.78 13.18
CA ALA A 42 -0.59 -12.29 14.33
C ALA A 42 -0.43 -10.76 14.33
N LYS A 43 -0.28 -10.14 13.15
CA LYS A 43 -0.23 -8.69 12.99
C LYS A 43 -1.56 -8.01 13.31
N ALA A 44 -2.69 -8.64 12.98
CA ALA A 44 -4.01 -8.12 13.33
C ALA A 44 -4.23 -8.18 14.85
N ALA A 45 -3.92 -9.32 15.47
CA ALA A 45 -4.00 -9.51 16.92
C ALA A 45 -3.08 -8.55 17.68
N ALA A 46 -1.80 -8.44 17.29
CA ALA A 46 -0.85 -7.50 17.91
C ALA A 46 -1.32 -6.04 17.80
N LYS A 47 -1.96 -5.65 16.68
CA LYS A 47 -2.54 -4.31 16.53
C LYS A 47 -3.78 -4.09 17.39
N GLN A 48 -4.57 -5.13 17.67
CA GLN A 48 -5.71 -5.05 18.58
C GLN A 48 -5.23 -4.92 20.02
N ALA A 49 -4.29 -5.76 20.45
CA ALA A 49 -3.64 -5.69 21.76
C ALA A 49 -3.01 -4.30 22.01
N MET A 50 -2.26 -3.76 21.05
CA MET A 50 -1.67 -2.41 21.14
C MET A 50 -2.74 -1.32 21.31
N LYS A 51 -3.90 -1.44 20.65
CA LYS A 51 -5.00 -0.48 20.81
C LYS A 51 -5.69 -0.60 22.17
N GLU A 52 -5.83 -1.82 22.67
CA GLU A 52 -6.42 -2.09 23.98
C GLU A 52 -5.50 -1.58 25.10
N GLN A 53 -4.20 -1.88 25.03
CA GLN A 53 -3.18 -1.34 25.94
C GLN A 53 -3.17 0.19 25.89
N TYR A 54 -3.24 0.81 24.70
CA TYR A 54 -3.32 2.27 24.59
C TYR A 54 -4.57 2.85 25.27
N LYS A 55 -5.73 2.19 25.15
CA LYS A 55 -6.96 2.60 25.84
C LYS A 55 -6.84 2.42 27.37
N GLN A 56 -6.28 1.31 27.81
CA GLN A 56 -6.04 1.02 29.23
C GLN A 56 -5.08 2.04 29.84
N ASN A 57 -3.96 2.34 29.18
CA ASN A 57 -3.00 3.34 29.61
C ASN A 57 -3.62 4.75 29.69
N LYS A 58 -4.49 5.10 28.73
CA LYS A 58 -5.25 6.35 28.81
C LYS A 58 -6.23 6.37 29.97
N ARG A 59 -6.92 5.27 30.23
CA ARG A 59 -7.86 5.16 31.35
C ARG A 59 -7.12 5.25 32.68
N ALA A 60 -6.03 4.50 32.86
CA ALA A 60 -5.17 4.56 34.04
C ALA A 60 -4.57 5.97 34.24
N LYS A 61 -4.14 6.64 33.17
CA LYS A 61 -3.65 8.02 33.26
C LYS A 61 -4.71 9.02 33.72
N LEU A 62 -5.99 8.75 33.50
CA LEU A 62 -7.10 9.65 33.83
C LEU A 62 -7.81 9.29 35.15
N ASN A 63 -7.49 8.16 35.77
CA ASN A 63 -8.06 7.78 37.05
C ASN A 63 -7.20 8.35 38.19
N PRO A 64 -7.78 9.12 39.13
CA PRO A 64 -7.03 9.69 40.26
C PRO A 64 -6.50 8.61 41.21
N ASP A 65 -7.23 7.50 41.36
CA ASP A 65 -6.87 6.41 42.29
C ASP A 65 -5.65 5.61 41.82
N THR A 66 -5.31 5.66 40.53
CA THR A 66 -4.14 4.97 39.96
C THR A 66 -2.94 5.90 39.73
N ALA A 67 -3.03 7.16 40.13
CA ALA A 67 -1.91 8.10 40.02
C ALA A 67 -0.88 7.80 41.11
N GLN A 68 0.31 7.37 40.71
CA GLN A 68 1.40 7.01 41.61
C GLN A 68 2.51 8.04 41.56
N THR A 69 3.14 8.31 42.70
CA THR A 69 4.34 9.14 42.79
C THR A 69 5.56 8.39 42.26
N SER A 70 6.61 9.13 41.92
CA SER A 70 7.85 8.55 41.41
C SER A 70 8.46 7.53 42.39
N LEU A 71 8.46 7.88 43.67
CA LEU A 71 8.93 7.03 44.76
C LEU A 71 8.05 5.78 44.98
N GLN A 72 6.73 5.92 44.86
CA GLN A 72 5.82 4.76 44.94
C GLN A 72 6.11 3.76 43.82
N ILE A 73 6.37 4.23 42.60
CA ILE A 73 6.75 3.36 41.48
C ILE A 73 8.07 2.64 41.77
N GLN A 74 9.05 3.34 42.37
CA GLN A 74 10.32 2.75 42.78
C GLN A 74 10.15 1.69 43.87
N GLN A 75 9.33 1.96 44.90
CA GLN A 75 9.02 1.01 45.97
C GLN A 75 8.30 -0.23 45.42
N GLN A 76 7.29 -0.06 44.59
CA GLN A 76 6.59 -1.18 43.96
C GLN A 76 7.49 -2.02 43.06
N LYS A 77 8.43 -1.38 42.36
CA LYS A 77 9.42 -2.11 41.57
C LYS A 77 10.37 -2.90 42.46
N ALA A 78 10.79 -2.34 43.58
CA ALA A 78 11.63 -3.04 44.56
C ALA A 78 10.89 -4.23 45.21
N GLU A 79 9.63 -4.04 45.62
CA GLU A 79 8.78 -5.12 46.14
C GLU A 79 8.57 -6.23 45.11
N ARG A 80 8.31 -5.87 43.84
CA ARG A 80 8.15 -6.85 42.77
C ARG A 80 9.43 -7.66 42.52
N LEU A 81 10.60 -7.03 42.61
CA LEU A 81 11.89 -7.70 42.49
C LEU A 81 12.14 -8.64 43.68
N GLN A 82 11.81 -8.21 44.91
CA GLN A 82 11.90 -9.06 46.10
C GLN A 82 10.95 -10.26 46.02
N GLN A 83 9.73 -10.07 45.51
CA GLN A 83 8.75 -11.15 45.32
C GLN A 83 9.18 -12.14 44.23
N SER A 84 9.88 -11.69 43.19
CA SER A 84 10.43 -12.60 42.17
C SER A 84 11.60 -13.43 42.69
N ASP A 85 12.44 -12.87 43.58
CA ASP A 85 13.54 -13.63 44.20
C ASP A 85 13.04 -14.68 45.22
N ASP A 86 11.86 -14.49 45.82
CA ASP A 86 11.27 -15.43 46.79
C ASP A 86 10.48 -16.59 46.13
N SER A 87 10.35 -16.60 44.80
CA SER A 87 9.52 -17.54 44.04
C SER A 87 10.29 -18.48 43.11
N ASP A 88 11.61 -18.33 42.97
CA ASP A 88 12.47 -19.14 42.09
C ASP A 88 13.60 -19.84 42.90
N GLU A 89 13.20 -20.72 43.82
CA GLU A 89 14.02 -21.89 44.23
C GLU A 89 13.46 -23.11 43.47
N ASP A 90 13.71 -23.20 42.16
CA ASP A 90 13.99 -24.46 41.46
C ASP A 90 14.26 -24.21 39.96
N ASP A 91 15.39 -24.77 39.52
CA ASP A 91 15.90 -24.95 38.16
C ASP A 91 16.86 -23.90 37.56
N VAL A 92 17.99 -24.45 37.11
CA VAL A 92 19.30 -23.83 36.89
C VAL A 92 19.55 -23.56 35.40
N GLU A 93 20.04 -22.36 35.04
CA GLU A 93 21.25 -22.15 34.20
C GLU A 93 21.49 -20.65 33.87
N PRO A 94 22.76 -20.22 33.79
CA PRO A 94 23.17 -18.87 34.19
C PRO A 94 23.46 -17.95 32.99
N ALA A 95 22.79 -16.79 32.94
CA ALA A 95 23.20 -15.69 32.06
C ALA A 95 24.09 -14.70 32.84
N GLN A 96 25.39 -14.92 32.72
CA GLN A 96 26.48 -14.13 33.30
C GLN A 96 26.28 -12.60 33.15
N LEU A 97 26.07 -11.92 34.28
CA LEU A 97 26.34 -10.49 34.42
C LEU A 97 27.75 -10.33 34.99
N HIS A 98 28.70 -10.07 34.09
CA HIS A 98 30.06 -9.67 34.43
C HIS A 98 30.02 -8.26 35.05
N GLN A 99 30.02 -8.19 36.38
CA GLN A 99 30.42 -6.99 37.12
C GLN A 99 31.94 -7.03 37.29
N GLN A 100 32.65 -6.00 36.82
CA GLN A 100 33.92 -5.60 37.44
C GLN A 100 34.02 -4.07 37.44
N ASN A 101 34.14 -3.52 38.65
CA ASN A 101 34.66 -2.19 38.96
C ASN A 101 36.21 -2.27 39.11
N THR A 102 36.90 -1.20 38.70
CA THR A 102 38.05 -0.48 39.32
C THR A 102 38.90 -1.22 40.39
N ALA A 103 40.23 -1.15 40.50
CA ALA A 103 41.32 -0.35 39.90
C ALA A 103 42.67 -1.03 40.29
N GLU A 104 43.71 -0.96 39.43
CA GLU A 104 45.10 -0.60 39.78
C GLU A 104 46.10 -0.86 38.63
N GLN A 105 47.10 0.02 38.54
CA GLN A 105 48.36 -0.02 37.75
C GLN A 105 48.33 0.47 36.28
N GLN A 106 48.89 1.66 36.07
CA GLN A 106 49.47 2.16 34.80
C GLN A 106 50.81 1.42 34.50
N PRO A 107 51.41 1.43 33.28
CA PRO A 107 51.29 2.45 32.23
C PRO A 107 51.28 1.99 30.74
N ALA A 108 51.04 2.97 29.89
CA ALA A 108 51.57 3.17 28.52
C ALA A 108 50.92 2.45 27.32
N LEU A 109 50.52 3.33 26.38
CA LEU A 109 50.47 3.22 24.93
C LEU A 109 49.14 2.83 24.24
N GLU A 110 48.61 3.88 23.61
CA GLU A 110 48.10 3.92 22.24
C GLU A 110 46.59 3.73 21.97
N GLN A 111 46.09 4.73 21.21
CA GLN A 111 44.93 4.72 20.32
C GLN A 111 43.59 5.29 20.84
N LYS A 112 43.40 6.56 20.46
CA LYS A 112 42.15 7.33 20.22
C LYS A 112 40.87 6.48 20.04
N PRO A 113 39.81 6.76 20.82
CA PRO A 113 38.45 6.51 20.39
C PRO A 113 37.64 7.79 20.15
N GLU A 114 36.74 7.68 19.19
CA GLU A 114 35.91 8.70 18.55
C GLU A 114 34.92 9.42 19.50
N PRO A 115 34.46 10.64 19.14
CA PRO A 115 33.58 11.42 20.00
C PRO A 115 32.19 10.77 20.13
N VAL A 116 31.85 10.46 21.38
CA VAL A 116 30.49 10.20 21.84
C VAL A 116 29.54 11.32 21.40
N LYS A 117 28.43 10.93 20.76
CA LYS A 117 27.38 11.85 20.30
C LYS A 117 26.66 12.45 21.50
N THR A 118 27.20 13.52 22.04
CA THR A 118 26.49 14.48 22.88
C THR A 118 25.26 14.97 22.11
N LEU A 119 24.09 14.96 22.76
CA LEU A 119 22.88 15.58 22.26
C LEU A 119 23.16 17.06 21.94
N GLN A 120 23.34 17.36 20.66
CA GLN A 120 23.21 18.72 20.15
C GLN A 120 21.73 19.08 20.28
N LEU A 121 21.37 19.83 21.30
CA LEU A 121 20.16 20.65 21.23
C LEU A 121 20.31 21.50 19.97
N PRO A 122 19.33 21.53 19.05
CA PRO A 122 19.35 22.52 18.01
C PRO A 122 19.17 23.88 18.69
N THR A 123 20.28 24.56 18.96
CA THR A 123 20.35 26.01 19.01
C THR A 123 20.13 26.53 17.59
N GLY A 124 18.96 26.23 17.02
CA GLY A 124 18.43 26.89 15.86
C GLY A 124 17.75 28.13 16.38
N GLY A 125 18.31 29.31 16.09
CA GLY A 125 17.73 30.60 16.46
C GLY A 125 16.23 30.60 16.21
N ALA A 126 15.48 31.17 17.16
CA ALA A 126 14.04 31.28 17.09
C ALA A 126 13.64 31.81 15.72
N LEU A 127 13.07 30.93 14.88
CA LEU A 127 12.49 31.32 13.59
C LEU A 127 11.50 32.44 13.90
N SER A 128 11.68 33.58 13.24
CA SER A 128 10.84 34.76 13.48
C SER A 128 9.37 34.37 13.36
N HIS A 129 8.48 35.02 14.10
CA HIS A 129 7.05 34.73 14.05
C HIS A 129 6.50 34.73 12.60
N SER A 130 7.04 35.61 11.75
CA SER A 130 6.80 35.66 10.32
C SER A 130 7.21 34.39 9.57
N ASP A 131 8.37 33.82 9.86
CA ASP A 131 8.83 32.59 9.20
C ASP A 131 7.93 31.41 9.57
N LEU A 132 7.44 31.38 10.81
CA LEU A 132 6.55 30.34 11.30
C LEU A 132 5.15 30.45 10.66
N GLN A 133 4.64 31.68 10.52
CA GLN A 133 3.40 31.96 9.77
C GLN A 133 3.52 31.58 8.29
N GLN A 134 4.63 31.93 7.62
CA GLN A 134 4.86 31.55 6.23
C GLN A 134 4.93 30.03 6.05
N LYS A 135 5.58 29.33 6.99
CA LYS A 135 5.68 27.87 6.97
C LYS A 135 4.32 27.21 7.21
N LEU A 136 3.50 27.76 8.10
CA LEU A 136 2.12 27.34 8.33
C LEU A 136 1.27 27.55 7.08
N GLN A 137 1.35 28.73 6.45
CA GLN A 137 0.59 29.07 5.26
C GLN A 137 0.95 28.16 4.07
N LYS A 138 2.24 27.90 3.85
CA LYS A 138 2.71 26.92 2.86
C LYS A 138 2.18 25.50 3.12
N ARG A 139 2.14 25.08 4.39
CA ARG A 139 1.61 23.78 4.79
C ARG A 139 0.09 23.69 4.59
N LEU A 140 -0.65 24.76 4.89
CA LEU A 140 -2.09 24.84 4.65
C LEU A 140 -2.42 24.83 3.15
N GLN A 141 -1.62 25.51 2.33
CA GLN A 141 -1.78 25.52 0.89
C GLN A 141 -1.52 24.14 0.28
N ALA A 142 -0.44 23.46 0.68
CA ALA A 142 -0.19 22.08 0.26
C ALA A 142 -1.33 21.11 0.64
N LEU A 143 -1.98 21.31 1.80
CA LEU A 143 -3.16 20.52 2.21
C LEU A 143 -4.45 20.91 1.47
N ARG A 144 -4.55 22.13 0.92
CA ARG A 144 -5.66 22.54 0.05
C ARG A 144 -5.48 21.97 -1.35
N ASP A 145 -4.25 21.98 -1.87
CA ASP A 145 -3.89 21.40 -3.16
C ASP A 145 -4.09 19.88 -3.17
N GLN A 146 -3.67 19.18 -2.10
CA GLN A 146 -3.93 17.74 -1.91
C GLN A 146 -5.42 17.39 -1.83
N ARG A 147 -6.27 18.36 -1.45
CA ARG A 147 -7.72 18.19 -1.37
C ARG A 147 -8.44 18.77 -2.59
N HIS A 148 -7.72 19.32 -3.58
CA HIS A 148 -8.27 19.98 -4.76
C HIS A 148 -9.35 21.04 -4.45
N ALA A 149 -9.25 21.73 -3.31
CA ALA A 149 -10.30 22.64 -2.84
C ALA A 149 -10.46 23.89 -3.74
N ASP A 150 -9.36 24.40 -4.32
CA ASP A 150 -9.40 25.60 -5.18
C ASP A 150 -9.77 25.29 -6.64
N GLU A 151 -9.68 24.02 -7.07
CA GLU A 151 -10.19 23.55 -8.37
C GLU A 151 -11.74 23.53 -8.38
N GLU A 152 -12.39 23.31 -7.24
CA GLU A 152 -13.85 23.43 -7.11
C GLU A 152 -14.31 24.90 -7.10
N ALA A 153 -13.49 25.84 -6.61
CA ALA A 153 -13.83 27.26 -6.55
C ALA A 153 -13.57 28.02 -7.87
N LYS A 154 -12.63 27.56 -8.71
CA LYS A 154 -12.26 28.19 -9.99
C LYS A 154 -13.00 27.67 -11.23
N GLN A 155 -14.03 26.84 -11.09
CA GLN A 155 -14.92 26.48 -12.21
C GLN A 155 -16.06 27.51 -12.32
N PRO A 156 -15.98 28.54 -13.20
CA PRO A 156 -17.11 29.41 -13.45
C PRO A 156 -18.23 28.62 -14.12
N THR A 157 -19.32 28.40 -13.40
CA THR A 157 -20.71 28.26 -13.85
C THR A 157 -20.94 27.85 -15.33
N LYS A 158 -20.41 26.71 -15.79
CA LYS A 158 -20.82 26.07 -17.05
C LYS A 158 -22.14 25.27 -16.93
N GLY A 159 -22.86 25.45 -15.81
CA GLY A 159 -24.13 24.78 -15.52
C GLY A 159 -25.39 25.46 -16.09
N LYS A 160 -25.33 26.73 -16.48
CA LYS A 160 -26.54 27.48 -16.91
C LYS A 160 -26.85 27.45 -18.41
N LYS A 161 -25.92 27.04 -19.28
CA LYS A 161 -26.18 26.94 -20.74
C LYS A 161 -26.70 25.58 -21.22
N LYS A 162 -26.56 24.50 -20.43
CA LYS A 162 -27.02 23.15 -20.84
C LYS A 162 -28.45 22.78 -20.40
N SER A 163 -29.15 23.65 -19.66
CA SER A 163 -30.54 23.40 -19.24
C SER A 163 -31.57 23.90 -20.25
N LYS A 164 -31.23 24.85 -21.13
CA LYS A 164 -32.16 25.37 -22.15
C LYS A 164 -32.27 24.42 -23.35
N ASP A 165 -31.15 23.91 -23.86
CA ASP A 165 -31.14 22.96 -25.00
C ASP A 165 -31.72 21.56 -24.69
N LYS A 166 -31.92 21.24 -23.40
CA LYS A 166 -32.52 19.98 -22.96
C LYS A 166 -34.02 20.07 -22.70
N ALA A 167 -34.56 21.27 -22.47
CA ALA A 167 -36.00 21.47 -22.34
C ALA A 167 -36.66 21.43 -23.73
N GLU A 168 -36.09 22.13 -24.71
CA GLU A 168 -36.63 22.18 -26.09
C GLU A 168 -36.58 20.84 -26.84
N LYS A 169 -35.71 19.90 -26.43
CA LYS A 169 -35.61 18.55 -27.03
C LYS A 169 -36.41 17.48 -26.29
N ALA A 170 -37.02 17.81 -25.16
CA ALA A 170 -37.87 16.90 -24.40
C ALA A 170 -39.33 16.92 -24.91
N ASP A 171 -39.80 18.06 -25.44
CA ASP A 171 -41.19 18.22 -25.91
C ASP A 171 -41.44 17.68 -27.33
N ALA A 172 -40.39 17.25 -28.05
CA ALA A 172 -40.48 16.71 -29.42
C ALA A 172 -40.27 15.19 -29.53
N LYS A 173 -40.39 14.43 -28.42
CA LYS A 173 -40.08 12.98 -28.41
C LYS A 173 -41.12 12.10 -27.72
N ASP A 174 -42.35 12.56 -27.64
CA ASP A 174 -43.49 11.66 -27.54
C ASP A 174 -44.03 11.44 -28.95
N LEU A 175 -43.99 10.17 -29.39
CA LEU A 175 -44.47 9.59 -30.66
C LEU A 175 -43.36 9.25 -31.69
N SER A 176 -43.35 7.96 -32.08
CA SER A 176 -42.49 7.30 -33.08
C SER A 176 -41.03 7.04 -32.66
N THR A 177 -40.49 5.83 -32.60
CA THR A 177 -40.91 4.46 -32.96
C THR A 177 -39.93 3.51 -32.25
N ALA A 178 -40.43 2.45 -31.62
CA ALA A 178 -39.60 1.41 -30.99
C ALA A 178 -38.65 0.69 -31.98
N ALA A 179 -38.87 0.85 -33.28
CA ALA A 179 -38.03 0.35 -34.36
C ALA A 179 -36.68 1.11 -34.47
N ALA A 180 -36.68 2.44 -34.30
CA ALA A 180 -35.45 3.24 -34.36
C ALA A 180 -34.49 2.94 -33.20
N ALA A 181 -35.03 2.64 -32.01
CA ALA A 181 -34.24 2.23 -30.84
C ALA A 181 -33.62 0.83 -30.99
N LYS A 182 -34.30 -0.08 -31.71
CA LYS A 182 -33.78 -1.42 -32.03
C LYS A 182 -32.70 -1.37 -33.11
N ALA A 183 -32.87 -0.55 -34.15
CA ALA A 183 -31.86 -0.34 -35.21
C ALA A 183 -30.55 0.25 -34.66
N TRP A 184 -30.64 1.21 -33.73
CA TRP A 184 -29.46 1.80 -33.09
C TRP A 184 -28.69 0.81 -32.20
N ARG A 185 -29.42 -0.07 -31.48
CA ARG A 185 -28.80 -1.14 -30.67
C ARG A 185 -28.11 -2.21 -31.53
N HIS A 186 -28.69 -2.59 -32.67
CA HIS A 186 -28.08 -3.55 -33.60
C HIS A 186 -26.78 -2.99 -34.20
N ASN A 187 -26.75 -1.71 -34.58
CA ASN A 187 -25.58 -1.07 -35.18
C ASN A 187 -24.41 -0.89 -34.20
N GLN A 188 -24.67 -0.72 -32.89
CA GLN A 188 -23.60 -0.72 -31.88
C GLN A 188 -22.97 -2.10 -31.63
N LEU A 189 -23.76 -3.17 -31.75
CA LEU A 189 -23.28 -4.55 -31.54
C LEU A 189 -22.45 -5.08 -32.73
N THR A 190 -22.69 -4.59 -33.95
CA THR A 190 -21.89 -4.92 -35.14
C THR A 190 -20.59 -4.11 -35.24
N ALA A 191 -20.58 -2.86 -34.77
CA ALA A 191 -19.39 -2.00 -34.76
C ALA A 191 -18.28 -2.49 -33.80
N ASP A 192 -18.64 -3.14 -32.68
CA ASP A 192 -17.67 -3.70 -31.72
C ASP A 192 -17.05 -5.03 -32.22
N LYS A 193 -17.75 -5.76 -33.10
CA LYS A 193 -17.29 -7.02 -33.69
C LYS A 193 -16.35 -6.82 -34.89
N GLY A 194 -16.43 -5.66 -35.56
CA GLY A 194 -15.53 -5.27 -36.67
C GLY A 194 -14.15 -4.77 -36.23
N LYS A 195 -14.02 -4.29 -34.98
CA LYS A 195 -12.74 -3.79 -34.44
C LYS A 195 -11.86 -4.88 -33.81
N LYS A 196 -12.38 -6.12 -33.71
CA LYS A 196 -11.69 -7.29 -33.14
C LYS A 196 -11.28 -8.34 -34.18
N ARG A 197 -11.47 -8.07 -35.47
CA ARG A 197 -11.07 -8.95 -36.60
C ARG A 197 -10.01 -8.34 -37.53
N LYS A 198 -9.34 -7.26 -37.10
CA LYS A 198 -8.27 -6.59 -37.86
C LYS A 198 -6.98 -6.46 -37.05
N SER A 199 -6.64 -7.53 -36.33
CA SER A 199 -5.36 -7.69 -35.62
C SER A 199 -4.78 -9.10 -35.78
N GLU A 200 -5.27 -9.87 -36.74
CA GLU A 200 -4.80 -11.23 -37.05
C GLU A 200 -4.75 -11.41 -38.58
N ASP A 201 -4.15 -10.45 -39.30
CA ASP A 201 -3.51 -10.67 -40.61
C ASP A 201 -2.80 -9.37 -41.04
N ALA A 202 -1.51 -9.24 -40.71
CA ALA A 202 -0.55 -8.29 -41.31
C ALA A 202 0.81 -8.38 -40.58
N GLU A 203 1.43 -9.57 -40.58
CA GLU A 203 2.88 -9.70 -40.42
C GLU A 203 3.46 -10.34 -41.69
N GLN A 204 3.44 -9.60 -42.80
CA GLN A 204 4.38 -9.79 -43.89
C GLN A 204 4.44 -8.56 -44.79
N SER A 205 5.52 -7.79 -44.64
CA SER A 205 6.27 -7.10 -45.69
C SER A 205 6.92 -5.85 -45.11
N GLY A 206 8.24 -5.79 -45.27
CA GLY A 206 9.02 -4.60 -44.99
C GLY A 206 8.60 -3.47 -45.91
N GLY A 207 8.52 -2.27 -45.35
CA GLY A 207 8.25 -1.07 -46.12
C GLY A 207 8.61 0.17 -45.32
N LYS A 208 9.78 0.74 -45.63
CA LYS A 208 10.17 2.10 -45.24
C LYS A 208 9.00 3.05 -45.54
N ARG A 209 8.51 3.76 -44.53
CA ARG A 209 7.63 4.92 -44.72
C ARG A 209 8.29 6.18 -44.16
N GLN A 210 8.93 6.88 -45.10
CA GLN A 210 9.28 8.28 -45.07
C GLN A 210 8.03 9.10 -44.73
N ARG A 211 8.03 9.77 -43.58
CA ARG A 211 6.95 10.70 -43.22
C ARG A 211 7.27 12.06 -43.83
N GLN A 212 6.50 12.41 -44.85
CA GLN A 212 6.41 13.76 -45.37
C GLN A 212 5.81 14.69 -44.31
N THR A 213 6.33 15.91 -44.34
CA THR A 213 6.00 17.07 -43.54
C THR A 213 4.61 17.59 -43.90
N GLY A 214 3.74 17.75 -42.90
CA GLY A 214 2.48 18.49 -42.99
C GLY A 214 2.40 19.45 -41.81
N LYS A 215 2.28 20.74 -42.13
CA LYS A 215 2.27 21.90 -41.23
C LYS A 215 0.91 22.05 -40.53
N ASP A 216 0.95 22.65 -39.34
CA ASP A 216 -0.12 23.32 -38.59
C ASP A 216 -1.21 22.46 -37.90
N GLU A 217 -1.03 22.21 -36.59
CA GLU A 217 -1.75 22.92 -35.53
C GLU A 217 -1.22 22.50 -34.15
N GLN A 218 -0.90 23.49 -33.32
CA GLN A 218 -0.31 23.35 -31.99
C GLN A 218 -1.32 22.80 -30.98
N GLN A 219 -1.45 21.48 -30.89
CA GLN A 219 -1.87 20.85 -29.64
C GLN A 219 -0.59 20.41 -28.90
N ALA A 220 -0.22 21.20 -27.89
CA ALA A 220 0.81 20.84 -26.94
C ALA A 220 0.41 19.53 -26.24
N ASP A 221 0.98 18.42 -26.71
CA ASP A 221 1.01 17.15 -26.01
C ASP A 221 1.84 17.35 -24.73
N LEU A 222 1.17 17.73 -23.64
CA LEU A 222 1.78 17.92 -22.33
C LEU A 222 2.26 16.56 -21.80
N GLN A 223 3.50 16.20 -22.16
CA GLN A 223 4.21 15.08 -21.57
C GLN A 223 4.67 15.47 -20.16
N PHE A 224 3.89 15.08 -19.16
CA PHE A 224 4.28 15.24 -17.76
C PHE A 224 5.48 14.34 -17.45
N GLY A 225 6.66 14.96 -17.33
CA GLY A 225 7.78 14.41 -16.58
C GLY A 225 8.70 13.41 -17.29
N ARG A 226 9.25 13.78 -18.45
CA ARG A 226 10.55 13.24 -18.89
C ARG A 226 11.60 14.34 -18.70
N LEU A 227 12.25 14.36 -17.54
CA LEU A 227 13.44 15.18 -17.31
C LEU A 227 14.59 14.61 -18.17
N GLU A 228 14.88 15.25 -19.30
CA GLU A 228 16.17 15.09 -19.98
C GLU A 228 17.20 15.93 -19.22
N MET A 229 17.95 15.30 -18.32
CA MET A 229 19.18 15.90 -17.81
C MET A 229 20.20 15.89 -18.96
N GLY A 230 20.42 17.06 -19.55
CA GLY A 230 21.47 17.30 -20.52
C GLY A 230 22.84 17.07 -19.88
N GLN A 231 23.42 15.90 -20.11
CA GLN A 231 24.83 15.65 -19.88
C GLN A 231 25.54 15.83 -21.23
N THR A 232 26.33 16.89 -21.31
CA THR A 232 27.27 17.17 -22.39
C THR A 232 28.15 15.94 -22.65
N GLY A 233 28.01 15.36 -23.83
CA GLY A 233 28.81 14.22 -24.29
C GLY A 233 27.98 13.32 -25.20
N GLN A 234 28.28 13.34 -26.50
CA GLN A 234 27.80 12.36 -27.47
C GLN A 234 28.29 10.95 -27.07
N LEU A 235 27.57 10.32 -26.15
CA LEU A 235 27.65 8.89 -25.91
C LEU A 235 26.88 8.22 -27.04
N GLY A 236 27.63 7.62 -27.96
CA GLY A 236 27.12 6.94 -29.15
C GLY A 236 25.91 6.07 -28.85
N LYS A 237 24.95 6.05 -29.78
CA LYS A 237 23.77 5.18 -29.77
C LYS A 237 24.18 3.78 -29.31
N GLN A 238 23.92 3.46 -28.05
CA GLN A 238 24.19 2.14 -27.49
C GLN A 238 23.36 1.16 -28.31
N GLN A 239 24.04 0.37 -29.14
CA GLN A 239 23.39 -0.63 -29.99
C GLN A 239 22.49 -1.50 -29.09
N PRO A 240 21.24 -1.80 -29.51
CA PRO A 240 20.34 -2.59 -28.69
C PRO A 240 21.01 -3.93 -28.37
N LYS A 241 21.26 -4.18 -27.07
CA LYS A 241 21.86 -5.43 -26.62
C LYS A 241 21.02 -6.58 -27.17
N LYS A 242 21.67 -7.51 -27.90
CA LYS A 242 21.01 -8.68 -28.47
C LYS A 242 20.22 -9.40 -27.37
N LYS A 243 18.95 -9.67 -27.61
CA LYS A 243 18.10 -10.41 -26.67
C LYS A 243 18.68 -11.82 -26.51
N LYS A 244 18.72 -12.31 -25.28
CA LYS A 244 19.13 -13.69 -24.99
C LYS A 244 18.14 -14.65 -25.67
N PRO A 245 18.60 -15.78 -26.21
CA PRO A 245 17.72 -16.77 -26.82
C PRO A 245 16.67 -17.28 -25.82
N SER A 246 15.51 -17.68 -26.32
CA SER A 246 14.46 -18.30 -25.51
C SER A 246 14.99 -19.61 -24.90
N LYS A 247 14.46 -20.01 -23.74
CA LYS A 247 14.79 -21.30 -23.12
C LYS A 247 14.43 -22.49 -24.00
N GLU A 248 13.43 -22.32 -24.89
CA GLU A 248 13.05 -23.31 -25.89
C GLU A 248 14.10 -23.45 -26.99
N GLN A 249 14.63 -22.33 -27.48
CA GLN A 249 15.73 -22.31 -28.45
C GLN A 249 16.99 -22.93 -27.84
N LEU A 250 17.34 -22.53 -26.61
CA LEU A 250 18.45 -23.15 -25.87
C LEU A 250 18.27 -24.65 -25.69
N LEU A 251 17.03 -25.14 -25.53
CA LEU A 251 16.76 -26.58 -25.41
C LEU A 251 16.94 -27.30 -26.75
N GLN A 252 16.49 -26.69 -27.85
CA GLN A 252 16.72 -27.23 -29.20
C GLN A 252 18.22 -27.28 -29.52
N ASP A 253 18.94 -26.19 -29.27
CA ASP A 253 20.38 -26.09 -29.47
C ASP A 253 21.13 -27.11 -28.61
N ALA A 254 20.74 -27.27 -27.33
CA ALA A 254 21.31 -28.27 -26.43
C ALA A 254 21.11 -29.70 -26.94
N LEU A 255 19.92 -30.02 -27.46
CA LEU A 255 19.63 -31.34 -28.03
C LEU A 255 20.40 -31.58 -29.33
N GLN A 256 20.52 -30.57 -30.20
CA GLN A 256 21.32 -30.65 -31.41
C GLN A 256 22.80 -30.85 -31.09
N LYS A 257 23.36 -30.08 -30.16
CA LYS A 257 24.73 -30.26 -29.67
C LYS A 257 24.93 -31.64 -29.05
N GLN A 258 23.94 -32.18 -28.35
CA GLN A 258 24.03 -33.52 -27.77
C GLN A 258 24.08 -34.61 -28.85
N LYS A 259 23.25 -34.49 -29.90
CA LYS A 259 23.27 -35.39 -31.06
C LYS A 259 24.59 -35.30 -31.82
N GLN A 260 25.03 -34.09 -32.15
CA GLN A 260 26.32 -33.88 -32.80
C GLN A 260 27.47 -34.48 -31.98
N LYS A 261 27.44 -34.35 -30.65
CA LYS A 261 28.44 -35.01 -29.78
C LYS A 261 28.38 -36.53 -29.81
N SER A 262 27.20 -37.14 -29.88
CA SER A 262 27.11 -38.61 -30.01
C SER A 262 27.62 -39.10 -31.35
N ASP A 263 27.31 -38.37 -32.43
CA ASP A 263 27.70 -38.73 -33.79
C ASP A 263 29.23 -38.58 -33.97
N ILE A 264 29.78 -37.45 -33.54
CA ILE A 264 31.23 -37.17 -33.57
C ILE A 264 32.02 -38.12 -32.68
N SER A 265 31.47 -38.53 -31.53
CA SER A 265 32.16 -39.49 -30.65
C SER A 265 32.30 -40.88 -31.26
N ALA A 266 31.45 -41.24 -32.22
CA ALA A 266 31.54 -42.50 -32.94
C ALA A 266 32.61 -42.47 -34.05
N GLU A 267 32.89 -41.29 -34.60
CA GLU A 267 33.74 -41.13 -35.79
C GLU A 267 35.15 -40.62 -35.46
N THR A 268 35.30 -39.72 -34.48
CA THR A 268 36.59 -39.16 -34.07
C THR A 268 36.61 -38.74 -32.59
N GLN A 269 37.20 -39.55 -31.71
CA GLN A 269 37.31 -39.32 -30.26
C GLN A 269 37.94 -37.97 -29.84
N GLY A 270 38.67 -37.30 -30.75
CA GLY A 270 39.37 -36.03 -30.49
C GLY A 270 38.46 -34.79 -30.50
N GLU A 271 37.43 -34.75 -31.36
CA GLU A 271 36.63 -33.53 -31.59
C GLU A 271 35.63 -33.25 -30.46
N GLY A 272 35.06 -34.30 -29.86
CA GLY A 272 34.21 -34.17 -28.67
C GLY A 272 34.97 -33.53 -27.49
N LYS A 273 36.26 -33.87 -27.33
CA LYS A 273 37.14 -33.24 -26.35
C LYS A 273 37.32 -31.76 -26.68
N GLN A 274 37.63 -31.39 -27.92
CA GLN A 274 37.79 -29.98 -28.30
C GLN A 274 36.55 -29.12 -27.97
N GLN A 275 35.34 -29.63 -28.22
CA GLN A 275 34.11 -28.92 -27.84
C GLN A 275 33.94 -28.77 -26.32
N ALA A 276 34.29 -29.81 -25.55
CA ALA A 276 34.28 -29.74 -24.09
C ALA A 276 35.25 -28.66 -23.58
N TRP A 277 36.46 -28.60 -24.14
CA TRP A 277 37.47 -27.59 -23.79
C TRP A 277 37.04 -26.18 -24.19
N LYS A 278 36.43 -25.99 -25.37
CA LYS A 278 35.83 -24.70 -25.77
C LYS A 278 34.75 -24.26 -24.78
N SER A 279 33.90 -25.17 -24.31
CA SER A 279 32.88 -24.86 -23.31
C SER A 279 33.48 -24.51 -21.93
N ALA A 280 34.57 -25.18 -21.54
CA ALA A 280 35.29 -24.90 -20.30
C ALA A 280 35.97 -23.52 -20.36
N LEU A 281 36.62 -23.19 -21.49
CA LEU A 281 37.20 -21.86 -21.73
C LEU A 281 36.13 -20.76 -21.71
N ALA A 282 34.97 -20.98 -22.31
CA ALA A 282 33.87 -20.02 -22.27
C ALA A 282 33.39 -19.78 -20.82
N ARG A 283 33.25 -20.85 -20.02
CA ARG A 283 32.91 -20.74 -18.59
C ARG A 283 34.01 -20.01 -17.79
N ALA A 284 35.29 -20.31 -18.04
CA ALA A 284 36.41 -19.64 -17.40
C ALA A 284 36.49 -18.14 -17.75
N ARG A 285 36.10 -17.77 -18.98
CA ARG A 285 35.91 -16.38 -19.42
C ARG A 285 34.70 -15.68 -18.77
N GLY A 286 33.91 -16.39 -17.95
CA GLY A 286 32.73 -15.86 -17.28
C GLY A 286 31.43 -15.94 -18.10
N GLU A 287 31.44 -16.64 -19.25
CA GLU A 287 30.25 -16.83 -20.06
C GLU A 287 29.32 -17.89 -19.45
N LYS A 288 28.02 -17.57 -19.38
CA LYS A 288 26.99 -18.47 -18.83
C LYS A 288 26.55 -19.50 -19.87
N VAL A 289 27.28 -20.61 -19.96
CA VAL A 289 26.96 -21.74 -20.86
C VAL A 289 25.74 -22.51 -20.36
N LEU A 290 24.63 -22.46 -21.12
CA LEU A 290 23.31 -23.03 -20.79
C LEU A 290 22.96 -24.21 -21.70
N ASP A 291 23.80 -25.25 -21.73
CA ASP A 291 23.71 -26.35 -22.70
C ASP A 291 23.06 -27.65 -22.15
N ASP A 292 22.61 -27.66 -20.88
CA ASP A 292 22.08 -28.88 -20.25
C ASP A 292 20.56 -29.06 -20.50
N PRO A 293 20.13 -30.07 -21.29
CA PRO A 293 18.72 -30.21 -21.67
C PRO A 293 17.82 -30.55 -20.47
N LYS A 294 18.32 -31.31 -19.49
CA LYS A 294 17.58 -31.65 -18.26
C LYS A 294 17.28 -30.40 -17.42
N LEU A 295 18.25 -29.50 -17.27
CA LEU A 295 18.09 -28.27 -16.49
C LEU A 295 17.17 -27.27 -17.19
N LEU A 296 17.29 -27.13 -18.52
CA LEU A 296 16.40 -26.28 -19.32
C LEU A 296 14.94 -26.75 -19.22
N LYS A 297 14.68 -28.06 -19.34
CA LYS A 297 13.35 -28.65 -19.11
C LYS A 297 12.81 -28.36 -17.71
N ARG A 298 13.65 -28.51 -16.66
CA ARG A 298 13.26 -28.18 -15.27
C ARG A 298 12.95 -26.70 -15.10
N SER A 299 13.73 -25.82 -15.71
CA SER A 299 13.47 -24.38 -15.68
C SER A 299 12.15 -24.03 -16.37
N MET A 300 11.87 -24.61 -17.54
CA MET A 300 10.61 -24.39 -18.24
C MET A 300 9.41 -24.84 -17.40
N LYS A 301 9.50 -25.99 -16.74
CA LYS A 301 8.46 -26.47 -15.81
C LYS A 301 8.25 -25.51 -14.63
N LYS A 302 9.32 -24.94 -14.06
CA LYS A 302 9.23 -23.93 -13.00
C LYS A 302 8.54 -22.65 -13.50
N ASP A 303 8.90 -22.19 -14.70
CA ASP A 303 8.29 -21.00 -15.31
C ASP A 303 6.81 -21.21 -15.62
N ALA A 304 6.44 -22.40 -16.13
CA ALA A 304 5.05 -22.77 -16.38
C ALA A 304 4.23 -22.76 -15.07
N LYS A 305 4.73 -23.40 -14.00
CA LYS A 305 4.09 -23.37 -12.68
C LYS A 305 3.96 -21.95 -12.14
N LEU A 306 4.98 -21.10 -12.34
CA LEU A 306 4.92 -19.71 -11.92
C LEU A 306 3.86 -18.92 -12.70
N LYS A 307 3.78 -19.11 -14.02
CA LYS A 307 2.76 -18.51 -14.88
C LYS A 307 1.36 -18.96 -14.47
N GLU A 308 1.17 -20.25 -14.15
CA GLU A 308 -0.09 -20.79 -13.65
C GLU A 308 -0.49 -20.18 -12.29
N LYS A 309 0.45 -20.08 -11.34
CA LYS A 309 0.19 -19.41 -10.06
C LYS A 309 -0.21 -17.95 -10.26
N LYS A 310 0.50 -17.24 -11.15
CA LYS A 310 0.20 -15.84 -11.49
C LYS A 310 -1.16 -15.70 -12.16
N SER A 311 -1.51 -16.60 -13.09
CA SER A 311 -2.79 -16.55 -13.79
C SER A 311 -3.96 -16.88 -12.85
N LYS A 312 -3.82 -17.86 -11.95
CA LYS A 312 -4.80 -18.15 -10.89
C LYS A 312 -4.98 -16.94 -9.96
N ALA A 313 -3.90 -16.35 -9.48
CA ALA A 313 -3.96 -15.15 -8.63
C ALA A 313 -4.62 -13.97 -9.35
N TRP A 314 -4.34 -13.78 -10.64
CA TRP A 314 -5.00 -12.74 -11.44
C TRP A 314 -6.51 -13.00 -11.59
N LYS A 315 -6.90 -14.23 -11.91
CA LYS A 315 -8.32 -14.62 -12.00
C LYS A 315 -9.04 -14.42 -10.67
N GLN A 316 -8.41 -14.77 -9.55
CA GLN A 316 -8.96 -14.53 -8.21
C GLN A 316 -9.20 -13.03 -7.96
N ARG A 317 -8.22 -12.17 -8.25
CA ARG A 317 -8.37 -10.71 -8.10
C ARG A 317 -9.51 -10.16 -8.96
N GLN A 318 -9.62 -10.62 -10.21
CA GLN A 318 -10.72 -10.25 -11.10
C GLN A 318 -12.07 -10.71 -10.56
N GLY A 319 -12.13 -11.92 -9.97
CA GLY A 319 -13.32 -12.43 -9.28
C GLY A 319 -13.71 -11.57 -8.07
N GLU A 320 -12.76 -11.25 -7.19
CA GLU A 320 -12.97 -10.39 -6.03
C GLU A 320 -13.45 -8.99 -6.43
N GLN A 321 -12.86 -8.41 -7.48
CA GLN A 321 -13.28 -7.12 -8.02
C GLN A 321 -14.72 -7.16 -8.53
N LYS A 322 -15.10 -8.18 -9.30
CA LYS A 322 -16.47 -8.38 -9.80
C LYS A 322 -17.45 -8.59 -8.65
N GLN A 323 -17.09 -9.39 -7.64
CA GLN A 323 -17.93 -9.59 -6.46
C GLN A 323 -18.11 -8.28 -5.67
N ALA A 324 -17.06 -7.47 -5.51
CA ALA A 324 -17.16 -6.18 -4.84
C ALA A 324 -18.06 -5.21 -5.63
N GLN A 325 -17.95 -5.18 -6.96
CA GLN A 325 -18.84 -4.41 -7.82
C GLN A 325 -20.30 -4.87 -7.70
N ALA A 326 -20.54 -6.19 -7.77
CA ALA A 326 -21.87 -6.78 -7.61
C ALA A 326 -22.48 -6.49 -6.23
N LYS A 327 -21.70 -6.60 -5.14
CA LYS A 327 -22.14 -6.24 -3.78
C LYS A 327 -22.56 -4.77 -3.69
N LYS A 328 -21.80 -3.86 -4.30
CA LYS A 328 -22.16 -2.42 -4.34
C LYS A 328 -23.42 -2.18 -5.17
N GLN A 329 -23.56 -2.85 -6.31
CA GLN A 329 -24.76 -2.77 -7.14
C GLN A 329 -25.99 -3.30 -6.41
N LYS A 330 -25.89 -4.45 -5.75
CA LYS A 330 -26.95 -5.03 -4.91
C LYS A 330 -27.39 -4.06 -3.82
N ARG A 331 -26.45 -3.52 -3.03
CA ARG A 331 -26.76 -2.50 -2.00
C ARG A 331 -27.49 -1.29 -2.59
N ARG A 332 -27.14 -0.85 -3.80
CA ARG A 332 -27.84 0.25 -4.48
C ARG A 332 -29.25 -0.16 -4.88
N GLN A 333 -29.45 -1.37 -5.40
CA GLN A 333 -30.77 -1.90 -5.74
C GLN A 333 -31.65 -2.00 -4.48
N ASP A 334 -31.14 -2.58 -3.40
CA ASP A 334 -31.86 -2.71 -2.13
C ASP A 334 -32.26 -1.33 -1.57
N ASN A 335 -31.34 -0.35 -1.60
CA ASN A 335 -31.66 1.03 -1.17
C ASN A 335 -32.69 1.73 -2.07
N LEU A 336 -32.67 1.46 -3.39
CA LEU A 336 -33.66 2.01 -4.32
C LEU A 336 -35.03 1.36 -4.12
N GLN A 337 -35.06 0.05 -3.88
CA GLN A 337 -36.28 -0.69 -3.54
C GLN A 337 -36.87 -0.18 -2.23
N GLY A 338 -36.06 -0.05 -1.17
CA GLY A 338 -36.52 0.53 0.10
C GLY A 338 -37.08 1.95 -0.05
N ARG A 339 -36.50 2.79 -0.92
CA ARG A 339 -37.06 4.11 -1.28
C ARG A 339 -38.38 4.02 -2.05
N ALA A 340 -38.55 3.01 -2.91
CA ALA A 340 -39.79 2.79 -3.62
C ALA A 340 -40.89 2.29 -2.66
N ASP A 341 -40.55 1.38 -1.76
CA ASP A 341 -41.49 0.77 -0.82
C ASP A 341 -41.93 1.76 0.25
N THR A 342 -41.03 2.58 0.79
CA THR A 342 -41.40 3.71 1.68
C THR A 342 -42.34 4.70 0.99
N LYS A 343 -42.12 5.02 -0.29
CA LYS A 343 -43.06 5.86 -1.06
C LYS A 343 -44.43 5.20 -1.22
N LYS A 344 -44.49 3.88 -1.46
CA LYS A 344 -45.74 3.12 -1.52
C LYS A 344 -46.42 3.09 -0.16
N ALA A 345 -45.70 2.80 0.91
CA ALA A 345 -46.19 2.79 2.29
C ALA A 345 -46.78 4.15 2.68
N ASN A 346 -46.07 5.26 2.44
CA ASN A 346 -46.58 6.60 2.72
C ASN A 346 -47.83 6.96 1.89
N ARG A 347 -47.97 6.42 0.66
CA ARG A 347 -49.20 6.58 -0.14
C ARG A 347 -50.36 5.77 0.45
N MET A 348 -50.11 4.53 0.87
CA MET A 348 -51.10 3.68 1.54
C MET A 348 -51.53 4.32 2.86
N GLU A 349 -50.59 4.73 3.70
CA GLU A 349 -50.86 5.39 4.98
C GLU A 349 -51.67 6.69 4.79
N LYS A 350 -51.34 7.52 3.80
CA LYS A 350 -52.15 8.71 3.48
C LYS A 350 -53.58 8.34 3.07
N ARG A 351 -53.74 7.27 2.29
CA ARG A 351 -55.06 6.78 1.87
C ARG A 351 -55.86 6.25 3.06
N ASP A 352 -55.23 5.46 3.92
CA ASP A 352 -55.85 4.88 5.12
C ASP A 352 -56.16 5.96 6.16
N LYS A 353 -55.27 6.95 6.35
CA LYS A 353 -55.55 8.13 7.19
C LYS A 353 -56.68 8.97 6.63
N LYS A 354 -56.80 9.12 5.30
CA LYS A 354 -57.95 9.80 4.67
C LYS A 354 -59.24 9.00 4.86
N LEU A 355 -59.18 7.67 4.79
CA LEU A 355 -60.31 6.79 5.06
C LEU A 355 -60.75 6.83 6.53
N MET A 356 -59.78 6.93 7.46
CA MET A 356 -60.01 6.95 8.91
C MET A 356 -60.26 8.34 9.50
N ARG A 357 -60.06 9.43 8.74
CA ARG A 357 -60.33 10.79 9.20
C ARG A 357 -61.85 10.99 9.28
N ALA A 358 -62.37 11.18 10.48
CA ALA A 358 -63.78 11.54 10.69
C ALA A 358 -64.06 12.86 9.95
N GLY A 359 -64.89 12.79 8.90
CA GLY A 359 -65.43 13.97 8.24
C GLY A 359 -66.67 14.48 8.98
N PHE A 360 -67.32 15.48 8.37
CA PHE A 360 -68.56 16.11 8.87
C PHE A 360 -69.73 15.13 9.09
N GLU A 361 -69.69 13.94 8.47
CA GLU A 361 -70.72 12.88 8.58
C GLU A 361 -70.30 11.68 9.45
N GLY A 362 -69.15 11.75 10.13
CA GLY A 362 -68.60 10.62 10.90
C GLY A 362 -67.80 9.60 10.07
N ARG A 363 -67.38 8.51 10.71
CA ARG A 363 -66.47 7.48 10.15
C ARG A 363 -67.21 6.64 9.11
N ARG A 364 -66.94 6.81 7.81
CA ARG A 364 -67.54 5.98 6.74
C ARG A 364 -67.01 4.54 6.88
N ALA A 365 -67.89 3.62 7.31
CA ALA A 365 -67.56 2.23 7.58
C ALA A 365 -67.43 1.34 6.33
N SER A 366 -67.64 1.87 5.13
CA SER A 366 -67.57 1.07 3.90
C SER A 366 -67.45 1.93 2.65
N PHE A 367 -66.72 1.42 1.66
CA PHE A 367 -66.59 2.01 0.33
C PHE A 367 -67.92 1.76 -0.41
N ILE A 368 -68.66 2.82 -0.73
CA ILE A 368 -69.90 2.71 -1.51
C ILE A 368 -69.49 2.35 -2.94
N ASN A 369 -69.52 1.05 -3.24
CA ASN A 369 -69.65 0.36 -4.53
C ASN A 369 -68.96 -1.00 -4.42
N SER A 370 -69.75 -2.00 -4.01
CA SER A 370 -69.56 -3.42 -4.33
C SER A 370 -70.23 -3.73 -5.66
#